data_AF-A0A1H8IYN9-F1
#
_entry.id   AF-A0A1H8IYN9-F1
#
_cell.length_a   1.000
_cell.length_b   1.000
_cell.length_c   1.000
_cell.angle_alpha   90.00
_cell.angle_beta   90.00
_cell.angle_gamma   90.00
#
_symmetry.space_group_name_H-M   'P 1'
#
loop_
_entity.id
_entity.type
_entity.pdbx_description
1 polymer ?
#
loop_
_entity_poly.entity_id
_entity_poly.type
_entity_poly.pdbx_seq_one_letter_code
_entity_poly.pdbx_strand_id
1 'polypeptide(L)' 'MTDRKHNHYYRLCPYPHIDVYRVLELFEVTDPALQHIIKKALCAGQRGAKDFRKDLEEIVDTGNRRIEMLDEDVEAGQG' A
#
# COMPACT_ATOMS: atom_id res chain seq x y z
N MET A 1 2.13 -26.98 -12.26
CA MET A 1 1.60 -25.82 -11.51
C MET A 1 0.59 -25.14 -12.39
N THR A 2 -0.63 -24.95 -11.90
CA THR A 2 -1.74 -24.40 -12.70
C THR A 2 -1.46 -22.94 -13.04
N ASP A 3 -1.50 -22.62 -14.32
CA ASP A 3 -1.30 -21.27 -14.84
C ASP A 3 -2.51 -20.41 -14.47
N ARG A 4 -2.47 -19.83 -13.27
CA ARG A 4 -3.55 -18.98 -12.77
C ARG A 4 -3.38 -17.59 -13.36
N LYS A 5 -4.43 -17.09 -14.00
CA LYS A 5 -4.52 -15.69 -14.42
C LYS A 5 -4.27 -14.77 -13.20
N HIS A 6 -3.36 -13.81 -13.34
CA HIS A 6 -2.90 -12.90 -12.28
C HIS A 6 -2.16 -13.57 -11.11
N ASN A 7 -1.22 -14.48 -11.42
CA ASN A 7 -0.40 -15.17 -10.42
C ASN A 7 0.36 -14.22 -9.46
N HIS A 8 0.68 -12.99 -9.88
CA HIS A 8 1.39 -12.01 -9.05
C HIS A 8 0.58 -11.49 -7.85
N TYR A 9 -0.74 -11.71 -7.80
CA TYR A 9 -1.56 -11.40 -6.62
C TYR A 9 -1.58 -12.52 -5.58
N TYR A 10 -0.96 -13.66 -5.87
CA TYR A 10 -0.91 -14.79 -4.94
C TYR A 10 0.47 -14.86 -4.26
N ARG A 11 0.47 -15.10 -2.95
CA ARG A 11 1.66 -15.37 -2.15
C ARG A 11 1.41 -16.61 -1.30
N LEU A 12 2.44 -17.43 -1.14
CA LEU A 12 2.39 -18.53 -0.19
C LEU A 12 2.34 -17.93 1.23
N CYS A 13 1.30 -18.28 1.99
CA CYS A 13 1.16 -17.87 3.38
C CYS A 13 1.46 -19.10 4.27
N PRO A 14 2.65 -19.18 4.90
CA PRO A 14 2.98 -20.28 5.80
C PRO A 14 2.39 -20.11 7.21
N TYR A 15 1.66 -19.02 7.47
CA TYR A 15 1.19 -18.63 8.80
C TYR A 15 -0.29 -18.99 9.01
N PRO A 16 -0.70 -19.31 10.26
CA PRO A 16 -2.10 -19.63 10.57
C PRO A 16 -3.03 -18.41 10.49
N HIS A 17 -2.46 -17.20 10.63
CA HIS A 17 -3.18 -15.94 10.57
C HIS A 17 -2.40 -14.94 9.73
N ILE A 18 -3.13 -13.98 9.14
CA ILE A 18 -2.58 -12.88 8.36
C ILE A 18 -3.07 -11.56 8.95
N ASP A 19 -2.16 -10.61 9.10
CA ASP A 19 -2.46 -9.22 9.42
C ASP A 19 -1.93 -8.31 8.31
N VAL A 20 -2.21 -7.00 8.41
CA VAL A 20 -1.77 -6.00 7.42
C VAL A 20 -0.25 -6.02 7.23
N TYR A 21 0.54 -6.23 8.28
CA TYR A 21 2.00 -6.22 8.19
C TYR A 21 2.52 -7.46 7.46
N ARG A 22 1.93 -8.63 7.68
CA ARG A 22 2.23 -9.84 6.91
C ARG A 22 1.86 -9.70 5.44
N VAL A 23 0.77 -9.00 5.11
CA VAL A 23 0.47 -8.67 3.71
C VAL A 23 1.59 -7.81 3.11
N LEU A 24 2.01 -6.74 3.78
CA LEU A 24 3.09 -5.88 3.29
C LEU A 24 4.39 -6.65 3.07
N GLU A 25 4.76 -7.53 4.01
CA GLU A 25 5.96 -8.36 3.94
C GLU A 25 5.89 -9.39 2.81
N LEU A 26 4.80 -10.16 2.72
CA LEU A 26 4.63 -11.21 1.68
C LEU A 26 4.64 -10.63 0.26
N PHE A 27 4.20 -9.38 0.10
CA PHE A 27 4.20 -8.67 -1.17
C PHE A 27 5.43 -7.79 -1.38
N GLU A 28 6.39 -7.81 -0.45
CA GLU A 28 7.63 -7.02 -0.52
C GLU A 28 7.37 -5.52 -0.69
N VAL A 29 6.33 -4.98 -0.04
CA VAL A 29 6.01 -3.56 -0.07
C VAL A 29 6.96 -2.80 0.85
N THR A 30 7.96 -2.15 0.26
CA THR A 30 9.02 -1.43 1.00
C THR A 30 8.82 0.08 1.06
N ASP A 31 8.07 0.66 0.12
CA ASP A 31 7.81 2.10 0.08
C ASP A 31 6.90 2.54 1.24
N PRO A 32 7.34 3.47 2.12
CA PRO A 32 6.56 3.89 3.28
C PRO A 32 5.20 4.50 2.93
N ALA A 33 5.08 5.20 1.80
CA ALA A 33 3.81 5.79 1.36
C ALA A 33 2.84 4.68 0.94
N LEU A 34 3.31 3.68 0.20
CA LEU A 34 2.50 2.51 -0.18
C LEU A 34 2.07 1.69 1.05
N GLN A 35 2.96 1.51 2.03
CA GLN A 35 2.60 0.85 3.29
C GLN A 35 1.49 1.61 4.04
N HIS A 36 1.57 2.94 4.08
CA HIS A 36 0.54 3.78 4.69
C HIS A 36 -0.80 3.65 3.97
N ILE A 37 -0.79 3.75 2.65
CA ILE A 37 -1.98 3.62 1.79
C ILE A 37 -2.65 2.26 1.99
N ILE A 38 -1.91 1.15 1.93
CA ILE A 38 -2.48 -0.20 2.06
C ILE A 38 -3.11 -0.39 3.44
N LYS A 39 -2.43 0.04 4.51
CA LYS A 39 -2.97 -0.02 5.88
C LYS A 39 -4.29 0.74 6.00
N LYS A 40 -4.41 1.88 5.33
CA LYS A 40 -5.62 2.69 5.31
C LYS A 40 -6.72 2.04 4.47
N ALA A 41 -6.39 1.60 3.26
CA ALA A 41 -7.33 0.98 2.35
C ALA A 41 -7.96 -0.31 2.92
N LEU A 42 -7.17 -1.14 3.60
CA LEU A 42 -7.66 -2.39 4.19
C LEU A 42 -8.57 -2.19 5.42
N CYS A 43 -8.54 -1.01 6.05
CA CYS A 43 -9.31 -0.71 7.27
C CYS A 43 -10.23 0.50 7.14
N ALA A 44 -10.45 1.00 5.92
CA ALA A 44 -11.20 2.22 5.66
C ALA A 44 -12.64 2.09 6.17
N GLY A 45 -13.11 3.09 6.94
CA GLY A 45 -14.46 3.07 7.52
C GLY A 45 -14.70 2.02 8.61
N GLN A 46 -13.67 1.26 9.03
CA GLN A 46 -13.77 0.23 10.07
C GLN A 46 -13.13 0.64 11.41
N ARG A 47 -12.40 1.77 11.45
CA ARG A 47 -11.72 2.26 12.66
C ARG A 47 -12.40 3.50 13.25
N GLY A 48 -13.34 3.28 14.17
CA GLY A 48 -14.03 4.34 14.92
C GLY A 48 -14.99 5.18 14.06
N ALA A 49 -15.43 6.34 14.56
CA ALA A 49 -16.37 7.26 13.89
C ALA A 49 -15.76 8.00 12.68
N LYS A 50 -14.72 7.47 12.04
CA LYS A 50 -14.08 8.10 10.89
C LYS A 50 -14.85 7.77 9.61
N ASP A 51 -15.13 8.82 8.86
CA ASP A 51 -15.81 8.79 7.57
C ASP A 51 -14.92 8.11 6.52
N PHE A 52 -15.46 7.11 5.83
CA PHE A 52 -14.81 6.41 4.71
C PHE A 52 -14.26 7.39 3.67
N ARG A 53 -14.97 8.50 3.43
CA ARG A 53 -14.50 9.58 2.55
C ARG A 53 -13.17 10.17 3.01
N LYS A 54 -13.00 10.38 4.32
CA LYS A 54 -11.77 10.95 4.87
C LYS A 54 -10.58 10.00 4.71
N ASP A 55 -10.78 8.70 4.89
CA ASP A 55 -9.73 7.70 4.64
C ASP A 55 -9.31 7.69 3.16
N LEU A 56 -10.26 7.87 2.22
CA LEU A 56 -9.93 8.00 0.80
C LEU A 56 -9.15 9.27 0.48
N GLU A 57 -9.54 10.41 1.05
CA GLU A 57 -8.82 11.68 0.88
C GLU A 57 -7.37 11.56 1.39
N GLU A 58 -7.16 10.94 2.56
CA GLU A 58 -5.81 10.71 3.11
C GLU A 58 -4.96 9.76 2.25
N ILE A 59 -5.58 8.77 1.59
CA ILE A 59 -4.90 7.88 0.63
C ILE A 59 -4.43 8.70 -0.59
N VAL A 60 -5.30 9.55 -1.13
CA VAL A 60 -4.96 10.42 -2.28
C VAL A 60 -3.83 11.38 -1.93
N ASP A 61 -3.91 12.05 -0.78
CA ASP A 61 -2.87 12.98 -0.32
C ASP A 61 -1.51 12.27 -0.18
N THR A 62 -1.50 11.06 0.39
CA THR A 62 -0.28 10.25 0.53
C THR A 62 0.31 9.88 -0.84
N GLY A 63 -0.54 9.52 -1.80
CA GLY A 63 -0.13 9.18 -3.16
C GLY A 63 0.47 10.36 -3.90
N ASN A 64 -0.20 11.52 -3.84
CA ASN A 64 0.29 12.77 -4.45
C ASN A 64 1.66 13.17 -3.89
N ARG A 65 1.84 13.11 -2.55
CA ARG A 65 3.13 13.43 -1.94
C ARG A 65 4.24 12.50 -2.43
N ARG A 66 3.96 11.20 -2.63
CA ARG A 66 4.99 10.28 -3.15
C ARG A 66 5.37 10.59 -4.58
N ILE A 67 4.42 11.01 -5.42
CA ILE A 67 4.68 11.46 -6.79
C ILE A 67 5.60 12.69 -6.78
N GLU A 68 5.28 13.70 -5.97
CA GLU A 68 6.14 14.88 -5.82
C GLU A 68 7.57 14.51 -5.41
N MET A 69 7.74 13.56 -4.47
CA MET A 69 9.08 13.07 -4.09
C MET A 69 9.81 12.39 -5.24
N LEU A 70 9.11 11.66 -6.11
CA LEU A 70 9.73 11.04 -7.29
C LEU A 70 10.18 12.10 -8.29
N ASP A 71 9.41 13.17 -8.45
CA ASP A 71 9.79 14.30 -9.30
C ASP A 71 11.02 15.03 -8.72
N GLU A 72 11.05 15.27 -7.39
CA GLU A 72 12.21 15.81 -6.66
C GLU A 72 13.47 14.95 -6.87
N ASP A 73 13.35 13.62 -6.75
CA ASP A 73 14.47 12.66 -6.95
C ASP A 73 15.02 12.74 -8.39
N VAL A 74 14.14 12.90 -9.39
CA VAL A 74 14.51 13.03 -10.81
C VAL A 74 15.22 14.35 -11.07
N GLU A 75 14.74 15.45 -10.51
CA GLU A 75 15.37 16.77 -10.65
C GLU A 75 16.76 16.80 -9.97
N ALA A 76 16.89 16.22 -8.78
CA ALA A 76 18.16 16.16 -8.05
C ALA A 76 19.21 15.29 -8.75
N GLY A 77 18.79 14.23 -9.46
CA GLY A 77 19.68 13.33 -10.21
C GLY A 77 20.15 13.87 -11.57
N GLN A 78 19.65 15.03 -12.01
CA GLN A 78 20.04 15.69 -13.27
C GLN A 78 21.10 16.81 -13.07
N GLY A 79 21.56 17.01 -11.82
CA GLY A 79 22.59 18.01 -11.45
C GLY A 79 24.02 17.48 -11.42
#